data_AF-A0A089YW82-F1
#
_entry.id   AF-A0A089YW82-F1
#
_cell.length_a   1.000
_cell.length_b   1.000
_cell.length_c   1.000
_cell.angle_alpha   90.00
_cell.angle_beta   90.00
_cell.angle_gamma   90.00
#
_symmetry.space_group_name_H-M   'P 1'
#
loop_
_entity.id
_entity.type
_entity.pdbx_description
1 polymer ?
#
loop_
_entity_poly.entity_id
_entity_poly.type
_entity_poly.pdbx_seq_one_letter_code
_entity_poly.pdbx_strand_id
1 'polypeptide(L)'
;MVRPTDHQERVLVDFAPVIETLHALHKDAGDQAVISKYKSMYSYWHDSISYSDFRIRLPKCESLSVAANELLAILEDRIGNHSRDYKSRRLVESNANLRVILALEKDVNIFIDTLLCFIHSKASLEIASFKKDVVLSEYCERLTAVLEGLLVNVLDYSTYNKKFELESDSLLFHLAIVENCVIDSYSHLLPDFESKEDLRLVVLRSGVNREIYDGRNECYIEVVTRYRVPDQNELKMARILRDLCYKVRSVDGLISTLKHEVVRWDPSDHSIEELKGLIGLPPPATNP
;
A
#
# COMPACT_ATOMS: atom_id res chain seq x y z
N MET A 1 0.46 -5.21 14.13
CA MET A 1 0.32 -4.02 15.00
C MET A 1 -0.82 -4.20 15.98
N VAL A 2 -2.01 -4.58 15.53
CA VAL A 2 -3.10 -5.01 16.44
C VAL A 2 -3.03 -6.52 16.67
N ARG A 3 -3.21 -6.98 17.92
CA ARG A 3 -3.15 -8.40 18.31
C ARG A 3 -4.41 -8.79 19.09
N PRO A 4 -4.90 -10.03 18.95
CA PRO A 4 -5.96 -10.55 19.81
C PRO A 4 -5.43 -10.83 21.22
N THR A 5 -6.29 -10.71 22.23
CA THR A 5 -6.04 -11.21 23.60
C THR A 5 -7.03 -12.31 23.95
N ASP A 6 -6.73 -13.07 25.00
CA ASP A 6 -7.53 -14.22 25.47
C ASP A 6 -8.99 -13.88 25.87
N HIS A 7 -9.35 -12.60 25.92
CA HIS A 7 -10.64 -12.10 26.42
C HIS A 7 -11.47 -11.31 25.40
N GLN A 8 -11.36 -11.62 24.10
CA GLN A 8 -12.03 -10.91 22.99
C GLN A 8 -11.63 -9.43 22.79
N GLU A 9 -10.78 -8.87 23.65
CA GLU A 9 -10.21 -7.53 23.46
C GLU A 9 -9.00 -7.61 22.50
N ARG A 10 -8.80 -6.55 21.72
CA ARG A 10 -7.60 -6.41 20.90
C ARG A 10 -6.66 -5.37 21.50
N VAL A 11 -5.39 -5.50 21.19
CA VAL A 11 -4.34 -4.64 21.69
C VAL A 11 -3.57 -4.04 20.53
N LEU A 12 -3.42 -2.71 20.53
CA LEU A 12 -2.52 -1.99 19.66
C LEU A 12 -1.17 -1.87 20.35
N VAL A 13 -0.19 -2.62 19.84
CA VAL A 13 1.20 -2.56 20.30
C VAL A 13 1.80 -1.23 19.88
N ASP A 14 2.61 -0.63 20.75
CA ASP A 14 3.45 0.52 20.38
C ASP A 14 4.35 0.19 19.18
N PHE A 15 4.04 0.82 18.06
CA PHE A 15 4.72 0.61 16.78
C PHE A 15 5.73 1.71 16.44
N ALA A 16 6.24 2.44 17.43
CA ALA A 16 7.35 3.38 17.26
C ALA A 16 8.56 2.77 16.51
N PRO A 17 8.99 1.51 16.75
CA PRO A 17 10.10 0.92 15.98
C PRO A 17 9.83 0.81 14.48
N VAL A 18 8.56 0.65 14.07
CA VAL A 18 8.18 0.65 12.65
C VAL A 18 8.40 2.03 12.06
N ILE A 19 7.94 3.08 12.77
CA ILE A 19 8.07 4.47 12.35
C ILE A 19 9.55 4.86 12.23
N GLU A 20 10.39 4.47 13.19
CA GLU A 20 11.84 4.72 13.15
C GLU A 20 12.51 4.04 11.95
N THR A 21 12.14 2.79 11.66
CA THR A 21 12.67 2.04 10.51
C THR A 21 12.29 2.71 9.19
N LEU A 22 11.02 3.11 9.04
CA LEU A 22 10.55 3.80 7.85
C LEU A 22 11.20 5.17 7.69
N HIS A 23 11.36 5.91 8.79
CA HIS A 23 12.09 7.17 8.79
C HIS A 23 13.53 6.99 8.31
N ALA A 24 14.24 5.96 8.76
CA ALA A 24 15.59 5.68 8.31
C ALA A 24 15.67 5.44 6.78
N LEU A 25 14.63 4.85 6.19
CA LEU A 25 14.52 4.59 4.75
C LEU A 25 14.14 5.85 3.95
N HIS A 26 13.25 6.69 4.48
CA HIS A 26 12.62 7.77 3.72
C HIS A 26 13.12 9.19 4.05
N LYS A 27 13.92 9.36 5.11
CA LYS A 27 14.40 10.68 5.57
C LYS A 27 15.08 11.54 4.50
N ASP A 28 15.65 10.93 3.47
CA ASP A 28 16.33 11.64 2.37
C ASP A 28 15.67 11.36 1.00
N ALA A 29 14.46 10.77 1.00
CA ALA A 29 13.74 10.37 -0.20
C ALA A 29 12.76 11.45 -0.64
N GLY A 30 13.12 12.29 -1.62
CA GLY A 30 12.16 13.22 -2.23
C GLY A 30 12.66 14.65 -2.42
N ASP A 31 11.69 15.55 -2.57
CA ASP A 31 11.92 16.98 -2.74
C ASP A 31 12.28 17.65 -1.40
N GLN A 32 13.24 18.58 -1.42
CA GLN A 32 13.76 19.22 -0.20
C GLN A 32 12.66 19.91 0.63
N ALA A 33 11.64 20.50 -0.02
CA ALA A 33 10.55 21.18 0.68
C ALA A 33 9.65 20.18 1.43
N VAL A 34 9.37 19.02 0.82
CA VAL A 34 8.59 17.94 1.45
C VAL A 34 9.40 17.30 2.58
N ILE A 35 10.68 16.98 2.32
CA ILE A 35 11.57 16.38 3.31
C ILE A 35 11.70 17.28 4.54
N SER A 36 11.83 18.59 4.35
CA SER A 36 11.93 19.53 5.47
C SER A 36 10.70 19.50 6.38
N LYS A 37 9.50 19.50 5.79
CA LYS A 37 8.25 19.37 6.55
C LYS A 37 8.11 18.01 7.22
N TYR A 38 8.46 16.94 6.52
CA TYR A 38 8.48 15.58 7.07
C TYR A 38 9.42 15.45 8.26
N LYS A 39 10.66 15.94 8.16
CA LYS A 39 11.63 15.93 9.27
C LYS A 39 11.11 16.72 10.47
N SER A 40 10.50 17.89 10.24
CA SER A 40 9.88 18.68 11.31
C SER A 40 8.73 17.92 12.00
N MET A 41 7.84 17.30 11.23
CA MET A 41 6.74 16.48 11.74
C MET A 41 7.28 15.30 12.56
N TYR A 42 8.27 14.59 12.03
CA TYR A 42 8.93 13.48 12.71
C TYR A 42 9.59 13.91 14.02
N SER A 43 10.26 15.07 14.06
CA SER A 43 10.82 15.62 15.31
C SER A 43 9.73 15.91 16.35
N TYR A 44 8.57 16.45 15.95
CA TYR A 44 7.45 16.62 16.88
C TYR A 44 6.93 15.29 17.41
N TRP A 45 6.84 14.27 16.56
CA TRP A 45 6.44 12.93 16.97
C TRP A 45 7.44 12.33 17.95
N HIS A 46 8.73 12.34 17.62
CA HIS A 46 9.80 11.80 18.45
C HIS A 46 9.89 12.52 19.81
N ASP A 47 9.78 13.85 19.81
CA ASP A 47 9.69 14.63 21.04
C ASP A 47 8.46 14.21 21.87
N SER A 48 7.29 14.04 21.24
CA SER A 48 6.06 13.71 21.96
C SER A 48 6.13 12.37 22.70
N ILE A 49 6.75 11.35 22.09
CA ILE A 49 6.85 10.01 22.69
C ILE A 49 7.91 9.93 23.80
N SER A 50 8.84 10.89 23.85
CA SER A 50 9.90 10.94 24.86
C SER A 50 9.41 11.38 26.25
N TYR A 51 8.23 12.02 26.33
CA TYR A 51 7.69 12.55 27.58
C TYR A 51 6.66 11.60 28.21
N SER A 52 6.89 11.22 29.47
CA SER A 52 5.89 10.49 30.27
C SER A 52 4.78 11.39 30.82
N ASP A 53 5.05 12.69 31.05
CA ASP A 53 4.04 13.63 31.59
C ASP A 53 3.05 14.03 30.50
N PHE A 54 1.79 13.64 30.68
CA PHE A 54 0.69 13.94 29.77
C PHE A 54 0.54 15.44 29.47
N ARG A 55 0.78 16.32 30.45
CA ARG A 55 0.63 17.78 30.29
C ARG A 55 1.66 18.37 29.33
N ILE A 56 2.82 17.73 29.21
CA ILE A 56 3.87 18.10 28.27
C ILE A 56 3.64 17.42 26.92
N ARG A 57 3.18 16.16 26.94
CA ARG A 57 2.95 15.35 25.75
C ARG A 57 1.79 15.87 24.89
N LEU A 58 0.67 16.24 25.50
CA LEU A 58 -0.54 16.70 24.79
C LEU A 58 -0.27 17.85 23.80
N PRO A 59 0.32 19.00 24.20
CA PRO A 59 0.56 20.11 23.26
C PRO A 59 1.56 19.75 22.13
N LYS A 60 2.46 18.79 22.36
CA LYS A 60 3.35 18.26 21.32
C LYS A 60 2.59 17.41 20.31
N CYS A 61 1.66 16.60 20.76
CA CYS A 61 0.78 15.80 19.89
C CYS A 61 -0.18 16.68 19.09
N GLU A 62 -0.67 17.79 19.66
CA GLU A 62 -1.45 18.79 18.92
C GLU A 62 -0.61 19.44 17.82
N SER A 63 0.62 19.86 18.14
CA SER A 63 1.55 20.43 17.16
C SER A 63 1.89 19.43 16.05
N LEU A 64 2.10 18.17 16.39
CA LEU A 64 2.26 17.08 15.44
C LEU A 64 1.03 16.92 14.56
N SER A 65 -0.19 16.97 15.12
CA SER A 65 -1.44 16.82 14.38
C SER A 65 -1.62 17.92 13.35
N VAL A 66 -1.25 19.16 13.68
CA VAL A 66 -1.25 20.29 12.73
C VAL A 66 -0.23 20.04 11.62
N ALA A 67 1.02 19.72 11.98
CA ALA A 67 2.10 19.46 11.01
C ALA A 67 1.78 18.27 10.08
N ALA A 68 1.17 17.21 10.61
CA ALA A 68 0.76 16.03 9.86
C ALA A 68 -0.35 16.39 8.86
N ASN A 69 -1.40 17.10 9.28
CA ASN A 69 -2.47 17.51 8.38
C ASN A 69 -1.97 18.42 7.24
N GLU A 70 -1.10 19.39 7.55
CA GLU A 70 -0.49 20.23 6.52
C GLU A 70 0.31 19.42 5.51
N LEU A 71 1.13 18.47 5.98
CA LEU A 71 1.95 17.63 5.13
C LEU A 71 1.09 16.67 4.28
N LEU A 72 0.07 16.05 4.88
CA LEU A 72 -0.86 15.16 4.18
C LEU A 72 -1.58 15.91 3.05
N ALA A 73 -2.04 17.14 3.28
CA ALA A 73 -2.67 17.95 2.26
C ALA A 73 -1.73 18.29 1.08
N ILE A 74 -0.46 18.62 1.38
CA ILE A 74 0.56 18.88 0.35
C ILE A 74 0.83 17.61 -0.47
N LEU A 75 0.96 16.46 0.19
CA LEU A 75 1.23 15.20 -0.47
C LEU A 75 0.03 14.73 -1.28
N GLU A 76 -1.20 14.94 -0.81
CA GLU A 76 -2.43 14.62 -1.54
C GLU A 76 -2.49 15.37 -2.88
N ASP A 77 -2.20 16.67 -2.89
CA ASP A 77 -2.13 17.46 -4.13
C ASP A 77 -1.06 16.91 -5.08
N ARG A 78 0.15 16.64 -4.57
CA ARG A 78 1.25 16.09 -5.36
C ARG A 78 0.93 14.71 -5.94
N ILE A 79 0.34 13.83 -5.15
CA ILE A 79 -0.11 12.49 -5.57
C ILE A 79 -1.17 12.62 -6.67
N GLY A 80 -2.12 13.56 -6.52
CA GLY A 80 -3.10 13.89 -7.55
C GLY A 80 -2.46 14.44 -8.84
N ASN A 81 -1.38 15.21 -8.74
CA ASN A 81 -0.62 15.70 -9.89
C ASN A 81 0.07 14.55 -10.62
N HIS A 82 0.81 13.69 -9.91
CA HIS A 82 1.45 12.50 -10.49
C HIS A 82 0.43 11.59 -11.17
N SER A 83 -0.75 11.40 -10.55
CA SER A 83 -1.82 10.60 -11.13
C SER A 83 -2.32 11.16 -12.47
N ARG A 84 -2.44 12.50 -12.58
CA ARG A 84 -2.83 13.18 -13.83
C ARG A 84 -1.73 13.18 -14.89
N ASP A 85 -0.47 13.19 -14.46
CA ASP A 85 0.69 13.18 -15.34
C ASP A 85 0.94 11.79 -15.94
N TYR A 86 0.54 10.73 -15.24
CA TYR A 86 0.52 9.38 -15.80
C TYR A 86 -0.40 9.35 -17.02
N LYS A 87 0.12 8.85 -18.15
CA LYS A 87 -0.67 8.66 -19.38
C LYS A 87 -0.76 7.18 -19.71
N SER A 88 -1.85 6.78 -20.37
CA SER A 88 -1.98 5.41 -20.88
C SER A 88 -0.74 5.01 -21.68
N ARG A 89 -0.33 3.74 -21.57
CA ARG A 89 0.76 3.15 -22.35
C ARG A 89 0.63 3.38 -23.86
N ARG A 90 -0.60 3.59 -24.36
CA ARG A 90 -0.89 3.86 -25.78
C ARG A 90 -0.49 5.27 -26.23
N LEU A 91 -0.22 6.18 -25.29
CA LEU A 91 0.00 7.61 -25.56
C LEU A 91 1.42 8.09 -25.28
N VAL A 92 2.17 7.42 -24.39
CA VAL A 92 3.48 7.88 -23.91
C VAL A 92 4.44 6.70 -23.69
N GLU A 93 5.73 6.96 -23.87
CA GLU A 93 6.80 6.00 -23.61
C GLU A 93 6.84 5.53 -22.14
N SER A 94 7.07 4.23 -21.93
CA SER A 94 7.08 3.61 -20.60
C SER A 94 8.11 4.21 -19.64
N ASN A 95 9.23 4.74 -20.15
CA ASN A 95 10.25 5.40 -19.33
C ASN A 95 9.72 6.69 -18.68
N ALA A 96 8.91 7.49 -19.40
CA ALA A 96 8.33 8.70 -18.85
C ALA A 96 7.32 8.37 -17.74
N ASN A 97 6.43 7.41 -17.99
CA ASN A 97 5.50 6.91 -16.98
C ASN A 97 6.22 6.30 -15.76
N LEU A 98 7.32 5.57 -15.96
CA LEU A 98 8.09 5.01 -14.84
C LEU A 98 8.66 6.12 -13.94
N ARG A 99 9.12 7.25 -14.49
CA ARG A 99 9.57 8.38 -13.68
C ARG A 99 8.45 8.97 -12.83
N VAL A 100 7.25 9.06 -13.39
CA VAL A 100 6.05 9.51 -12.65
C VAL A 100 5.74 8.54 -11.51
N ILE A 101 5.72 7.23 -11.78
CA ILE A 101 5.45 6.21 -10.74
C ILE A 101 6.52 6.19 -9.65
N LEU A 102 7.80 6.39 -9.99
CA LEU A 102 8.87 6.48 -8.99
C LEU A 102 8.79 7.77 -8.15
N ALA A 103 8.32 8.87 -8.72
CA ALA A 103 8.08 10.10 -7.96
C ALA A 103 6.87 9.94 -7.02
N LEU A 104 5.79 9.35 -7.54
CA LEU A 104 4.61 8.97 -6.77
C LEU A 104 4.98 8.05 -5.59
N GLU A 105 5.79 7.02 -5.82
CA GLU A 105 6.21 6.09 -4.78
C GLU A 105 6.86 6.81 -3.58
N LYS A 106 7.71 7.80 -3.84
CA LYS A 106 8.35 8.59 -2.78
C LYS A 106 7.34 9.39 -1.98
N ASP A 107 6.45 10.11 -2.66
CA ASP A 107 5.44 10.94 -2.01
C ASP A 107 4.45 10.08 -1.20
N VAL A 108 4.06 8.91 -1.73
CA VAL A 108 3.17 7.95 -1.04
C VAL A 108 3.83 7.31 0.18
N ASN A 109 5.12 6.95 0.11
CA ASN A 109 5.84 6.42 1.26
C ASN A 109 5.89 7.45 2.40
N ILE A 110 6.18 8.73 2.11
CA ILE A 110 6.13 9.80 3.12
C ILE A 110 4.70 10.00 3.65
N PHE A 111 3.69 9.88 2.80
CA PHE A 111 2.29 9.95 3.22
C PHE A 111 1.96 8.87 4.25
N ILE A 112 2.38 7.63 3.98
CA ILE A 112 2.21 6.49 4.90
C ILE A 112 2.94 6.74 6.23
N ASP A 113 4.20 7.19 6.19
CA ASP A 113 4.96 7.51 7.40
C ASP A 113 4.23 8.58 8.24
N THR A 114 3.70 9.61 7.58
CA THR A 114 2.96 10.70 8.22
C THR A 114 1.67 10.20 8.87
N LEU A 115 0.91 9.32 8.19
CA LEU A 115 -0.25 8.67 8.78
C LEU A 115 0.12 7.83 10.00
N LEU A 116 1.19 7.06 9.95
CA LEU A 116 1.62 6.23 11.07
C LEU A 116 2.02 7.06 12.30
N CYS A 117 2.79 8.14 12.12
CA CYS A 117 3.10 9.08 13.20
C CYS A 117 1.82 9.66 13.82
N PHE A 118 0.85 10.05 12.99
CA PHE A 118 -0.40 10.65 13.45
C PHE A 118 -1.26 9.61 14.20
N ILE A 119 -1.42 8.41 13.64
CA ILE A 119 -2.17 7.32 14.27
C ILE A 119 -1.55 6.96 15.61
N HIS A 120 -0.22 6.80 15.66
CA HIS A 120 0.53 6.47 16.87
C HIS A 120 0.29 7.49 17.97
N SER A 121 0.55 8.77 17.67
CA SER A 121 0.40 9.84 18.65
C SER A 121 -1.04 9.94 19.16
N LYS A 122 -2.03 9.86 18.27
CA LYS A 122 -3.45 9.89 18.65
C LYS A 122 -3.84 8.69 19.51
N ALA A 123 -3.39 7.48 19.16
CA ALA A 123 -3.71 6.27 19.90
C ALA A 123 -3.07 6.25 21.29
N SER A 124 -1.86 6.79 21.42
CA SER A 124 -1.13 6.91 22.69
C SER A 124 -1.80 7.86 23.68
N LEU A 125 -2.62 8.81 23.20
CA LEU A 125 -3.37 9.75 24.02
C LEU A 125 -4.79 9.23 24.32
N GLU A 126 -5.54 8.88 23.29
CA GLU A 126 -6.94 8.48 23.43
C GLU A 126 -7.38 7.59 22.25
N ILE A 127 -7.07 6.30 22.33
CA ILE A 127 -7.46 5.32 21.30
C ILE A 127 -8.97 5.27 21.03
N ALA A 128 -9.80 5.56 22.03
CA ALA A 128 -11.25 5.59 21.88
C ALA A 128 -11.74 6.68 20.92
N SER A 129 -10.94 7.73 20.70
CA SER A 129 -11.29 8.84 19.81
C SER A 129 -11.34 8.44 18.33
N PHE A 130 -10.68 7.33 17.94
CA PHE A 130 -10.71 6.82 16.56
C PHE A 130 -12.13 6.50 16.10
N LYS A 131 -13.02 6.04 16.98
CA LYS A 131 -14.42 5.72 16.65
C LYS A 131 -15.18 6.90 16.01
N LYS A 132 -14.73 8.13 16.26
CA LYS A 132 -15.32 9.37 15.72
C LYS A 132 -14.42 10.04 14.67
N ASP A 133 -13.26 9.47 14.37
CA ASP A 133 -12.34 10.05 13.39
C ASP A 133 -12.82 9.75 11.96
N VAL A 134 -13.06 10.82 11.21
CA VAL A 134 -13.43 10.75 9.79
C VAL A 134 -12.22 11.08 8.90
N VAL A 135 -11.34 11.97 9.35
CA VAL A 135 -10.25 12.56 8.57
C VAL A 135 -9.21 11.52 8.14
N LEU A 136 -8.75 10.64 9.05
CA LEU A 136 -7.75 9.63 8.73
C LEU A 136 -8.28 8.58 7.75
N SER A 137 -9.56 8.23 7.86
CA SER A 137 -10.23 7.34 6.90
C SER A 137 -10.31 8.01 5.52
N GLU A 138 -10.73 9.26 5.43
CA GLU A 138 -10.81 9.99 4.15
C GLU A 138 -9.45 10.09 3.45
N TYR A 139 -8.36 10.33 4.18
CA TYR A 139 -7.02 10.31 3.61
C TYR A 139 -6.64 8.95 3.00
N CYS A 140 -6.95 7.85 3.71
CA CYS A 140 -6.66 6.50 3.21
C CYS A 140 -7.56 6.10 2.04
N GLU A 141 -8.85 6.42 2.08
CA GLU A 141 -9.80 6.16 1.00
C GLU A 141 -9.39 6.87 -0.29
N ARG A 142 -9.04 8.17 -0.19
CA ARG A 142 -8.58 8.94 -1.36
C ARG A 142 -7.27 8.40 -1.93
N LEU A 143 -6.30 8.09 -1.08
CA LEU A 143 -5.04 7.50 -1.52
C LEU A 143 -5.26 6.13 -2.18
N THR A 144 -6.09 5.29 -1.60
CA THR A 144 -6.46 3.97 -2.16
C THR A 144 -7.08 4.13 -3.54
N ALA A 145 -8.07 5.01 -3.69
CA ALA A 145 -8.73 5.26 -4.97
C ALA A 145 -7.74 5.71 -6.07
N VAL A 146 -6.79 6.59 -5.74
CA VAL A 146 -5.76 7.04 -6.69
C VAL A 146 -4.84 5.89 -7.11
N LEU A 147 -4.36 5.10 -6.15
CA LEU A 147 -3.43 3.99 -6.43
C LEU A 147 -4.11 2.87 -7.20
N GLU A 148 -5.32 2.48 -6.83
CA GLU A 148 -6.10 1.47 -7.53
C GLU A 148 -6.43 1.92 -8.96
N GLY A 149 -6.83 3.19 -9.14
CA GLY A 149 -7.05 3.76 -10.47
C GLY A 149 -5.80 3.71 -11.36
N LEU A 150 -4.63 4.04 -10.81
CA LEU A 150 -3.36 3.92 -11.53
C LEU A 150 -2.98 2.46 -11.82
N LEU A 151 -3.21 1.55 -10.88
CA LEU A 151 -2.93 0.13 -11.05
C LEU A 151 -3.80 -0.45 -12.17
N VAL A 152 -5.10 -0.14 -12.18
CA VAL A 152 -6.03 -0.52 -13.25
C VAL A 152 -5.54 -0.02 -14.61
N ASN A 153 -5.11 1.23 -14.69
CA ASN A 153 -4.58 1.82 -15.92
C ASN A 153 -3.27 1.15 -16.39
N VAL A 154 -2.36 0.80 -15.47
CA VAL A 154 -1.11 0.10 -15.80
C VAL A 154 -1.37 -1.34 -16.23
N LEU A 155 -2.31 -2.02 -15.57
CA LEU A 155 -2.70 -3.39 -15.90
C LEU A 155 -3.49 -3.48 -17.20
N ASP A 156 -4.00 -2.35 -17.69
CA ASP A 156 -4.94 -2.24 -18.81
C ASP A 156 -6.21 -3.07 -18.53
N TYR A 157 -6.70 -2.95 -17.30
CA TYR A 157 -7.91 -3.61 -16.82
C TYR A 157 -9.13 -2.73 -17.07
N SER A 158 -10.22 -3.30 -17.57
CA SER A 158 -11.47 -2.57 -17.80
C SER A 158 -12.67 -3.41 -17.38
N THR A 159 -13.64 -2.76 -16.75
CA THR A 159 -14.94 -3.34 -16.40
C THR A 159 -16.02 -2.62 -17.21
N TYR A 160 -16.30 -3.11 -18.42
CA TYR A 160 -17.40 -2.57 -19.22
C TYR A 160 -18.71 -3.25 -18.83
N ASN A 161 -19.77 -2.49 -18.51
CA ASN A 161 -21.08 -3.01 -18.09
C ASN A 161 -21.02 -4.03 -16.93
N LYS A 162 -20.07 -3.86 -15.99
CA LYS A 162 -19.80 -4.80 -14.88
C LYS A 162 -19.44 -6.22 -15.37
N LYS A 163 -18.90 -6.34 -16.58
CA LYS A 163 -18.33 -7.57 -17.11
C LYS A 163 -16.83 -7.40 -17.26
N PHE A 164 -16.12 -8.42 -16.83
CA PHE A 164 -14.68 -8.55 -16.98
C PHE A 164 -14.34 -8.74 -18.47
N GLU A 165 -13.57 -7.83 -19.03
CA GLU A 165 -12.99 -7.97 -20.37
C GLU A 165 -11.46 -7.90 -20.27
N LEU A 166 -10.80 -9.00 -20.63
CA LEU A 166 -9.35 -9.11 -20.61
C LEU A 166 -8.82 -9.07 -22.04
N GLU A 167 -8.27 -7.93 -22.45
CA GLU A 167 -7.64 -7.81 -23.77
C GLU A 167 -6.31 -8.59 -23.79
N SER A 168 -6.04 -9.28 -24.90
CA SER A 168 -4.82 -10.09 -25.08
C SER A 168 -3.51 -9.28 -25.07
N ASP A 169 -3.60 -7.96 -25.24
CA ASP A 169 -2.47 -7.04 -25.19
C ASP A 169 -2.32 -6.33 -23.82
N SER A 170 -3.23 -6.59 -22.88
CA SER A 170 -3.16 -6.10 -21.51
C SER A 170 -1.97 -6.70 -20.75
N LEU A 171 -1.46 -5.93 -19.78
CA LEU A 171 -0.39 -6.42 -18.91
C LEU A 171 -0.91 -7.54 -18.00
N LEU A 172 -2.19 -7.46 -17.56
CA LEU A 172 -2.80 -8.48 -16.73
C LEU A 172 -2.85 -9.86 -17.42
N PHE A 173 -3.09 -9.88 -18.74
CA PHE A 173 -3.04 -11.11 -19.54
C PHE A 173 -1.63 -11.74 -19.53
N HIS A 174 -0.59 -10.93 -19.70
CA HIS A 174 0.79 -11.39 -19.62
C HIS A 174 1.12 -11.97 -18.24
N LEU A 175 0.74 -11.26 -17.16
CA LEU A 175 0.98 -11.70 -15.78
C LEU A 175 0.28 -13.04 -15.50
N ALA A 176 -0.93 -13.25 -16.03
CA ALA A 176 -1.67 -14.49 -15.83
C ALA A 176 -0.98 -15.72 -16.49
N ILE A 177 -0.36 -15.55 -17.67
CA ILE A 177 0.34 -16.65 -18.36
C ILE A 177 1.76 -16.84 -17.82
N VAL A 178 2.55 -15.77 -17.76
CA VAL A 178 4.01 -15.83 -17.61
C VAL A 178 4.43 -15.72 -16.14
N GLU A 179 3.84 -14.78 -15.39
CA GLU A 179 4.13 -14.56 -13.97
C GLU A 179 3.01 -15.15 -13.09
N ASN A 180 2.59 -16.38 -13.41
CA ASN A 180 1.39 -16.99 -12.80
C ASN A 180 1.45 -17.04 -11.27
N CYS A 181 2.63 -17.15 -10.66
CA CYS A 181 2.82 -17.25 -9.21
C CYS A 181 2.46 -15.97 -8.45
N VAL A 182 2.41 -14.82 -9.12
CA VAL A 182 2.12 -13.52 -8.50
C VAL A 182 0.79 -12.93 -8.94
N ILE A 183 0.06 -13.55 -9.88
CA ILE A 183 -1.20 -13.00 -10.41
C ILE A 183 -2.24 -12.75 -9.31
N ASP A 184 -2.28 -13.62 -8.29
CA ASP A 184 -3.21 -13.50 -7.18
C ASP A 184 -2.98 -12.16 -6.45
N SER A 185 -1.73 -11.74 -6.29
CA SER A 185 -1.38 -10.47 -5.65
C SER A 185 -1.87 -9.23 -6.41
N TYR A 186 -2.21 -9.37 -7.70
CA TYR A 186 -2.83 -8.31 -8.49
C TYR A 186 -4.36 -8.43 -8.49
N SER A 187 -4.89 -9.65 -8.67
CA SER A 187 -6.33 -9.89 -8.77
C SER A 187 -7.12 -9.41 -7.54
N HIS A 188 -6.57 -9.56 -6.32
CA HIS A 188 -7.20 -9.09 -5.09
C HIS A 188 -7.29 -7.55 -4.99
N LEU A 189 -6.53 -6.83 -5.82
CA LEU A 189 -6.52 -5.37 -5.89
C LEU A 189 -7.47 -4.82 -6.98
N LEU A 190 -8.00 -5.68 -7.85
CA LEU A 190 -8.84 -5.25 -8.97
C LEU A 190 -10.29 -5.03 -8.53
N PRO A 191 -10.93 -3.93 -8.95
CA PRO A 191 -12.33 -3.67 -8.64
C PRO A 191 -13.24 -4.62 -9.41
N ASP A 192 -14.30 -5.09 -8.76
CA ASP A 192 -15.33 -5.98 -9.32
C ASP A 192 -14.80 -7.30 -9.93
N PHE A 193 -13.57 -7.69 -9.63
CA PHE A 193 -13.03 -8.98 -10.03
C PHE A 193 -13.52 -10.06 -9.06
N GLU A 194 -14.45 -10.91 -9.51
CA GLU A 194 -14.96 -12.00 -8.69
C GLU A 194 -13.84 -13.00 -8.38
N SER A 195 -13.47 -13.14 -7.10
CA SER A 195 -12.39 -14.02 -6.62
C SER A 195 -12.56 -15.52 -6.94
N LYS A 196 -13.65 -15.91 -7.61
CA LYS A 196 -13.96 -17.28 -8.00
C LYS A 196 -13.48 -17.63 -9.42
N GLU A 197 -13.23 -16.65 -10.29
CA GLU A 197 -12.73 -16.90 -11.64
C GLU A 197 -11.20 -16.87 -11.64
N ASP A 198 -10.56 -18.00 -11.97
CA ASP A 198 -9.11 -18.04 -12.18
C ASP A 198 -8.78 -17.29 -13.48
N LEU A 199 -8.08 -16.15 -13.38
CA LEU A 199 -7.61 -15.35 -14.53
C LEU A 199 -6.90 -16.21 -15.58
N ARG A 200 -6.17 -17.24 -15.15
CA ARG A 200 -5.46 -18.17 -16.03
C ARG A 200 -6.45 -18.96 -16.88
N LEU A 201 -7.56 -19.41 -16.29
CA LEU A 201 -8.62 -20.12 -17.01
C LEU A 201 -9.35 -19.19 -17.98
N VAL A 202 -9.58 -17.93 -17.61
CA VAL A 202 -10.19 -16.96 -18.53
C VAL A 202 -9.30 -16.72 -19.75
N VAL A 203 -7.99 -16.57 -19.52
CA VAL A 203 -7.00 -16.47 -20.59
C VAL A 203 -6.97 -17.70 -21.48
N LEU A 204 -6.98 -18.91 -20.91
CA LEU A 204 -7.01 -20.14 -21.70
C LEU A 204 -8.29 -20.26 -22.54
N ARG A 205 -9.46 -19.91 -21.98
CA ARG A 205 -10.74 -19.92 -22.70
C ARG A 205 -10.82 -18.91 -23.84
N SER A 206 -10.03 -17.83 -23.76
CA SER A 206 -9.93 -16.84 -24.85
C SER A 206 -9.09 -17.33 -26.05
N GLY A 207 -8.31 -18.40 -25.86
CA GLY A 207 -7.44 -18.97 -26.90
C GLY A 207 -8.21 -19.71 -28.00
N VAL A 208 -7.54 -19.92 -29.14
CA VAL A 208 -8.11 -20.68 -30.26
C VAL A 208 -7.83 -22.16 -30.06
N ASN A 209 -8.89 -22.96 -29.93
CA ASN A 209 -8.79 -24.42 -29.84
C ASN A 209 -8.44 -25.02 -31.20
N ARG A 210 -7.48 -25.93 -31.20
CA ARG A 210 -7.08 -26.73 -32.36
C ARG A 210 -7.00 -28.18 -31.95
N GLU A 211 -7.70 -29.05 -32.70
CA GLU A 211 -7.52 -30.48 -32.56
C GLU A 211 -6.23 -30.90 -33.24
N ILE A 212 -5.35 -31.58 -32.50
CA ILE A 212 -4.09 -32.11 -33.01
C ILE A 212 -4.02 -33.58 -32.65
N TYR A 213 -3.46 -34.36 -33.57
CA TYR A 213 -3.23 -35.79 -33.39
C TYR A 213 -1.73 -36.00 -33.16
N ASP A 214 -1.39 -36.79 -32.15
CA ASP A 214 0.00 -37.15 -31.89
C ASP A 214 0.48 -38.25 -32.88
N GLY A 215 1.76 -38.62 -32.78
CA GLY A 215 2.32 -39.71 -33.59
C GLY A 215 1.73 -41.10 -33.31
N ARG A 216 0.84 -41.24 -32.31
CA ARG A 216 0.10 -42.45 -31.93
C ARG A 216 -1.39 -42.34 -32.25
N ASN A 217 -1.81 -41.29 -32.96
CA ASN A 217 -3.19 -41.01 -33.33
C ASN A 217 -4.13 -40.71 -32.14
N GLU A 218 -3.56 -40.29 -30.99
CA GLU A 218 -4.31 -39.74 -29.87
C GLU A 218 -4.65 -38.27 -30.16
N CYS A 219 -5.94 -37.92 -30.02
CA CYS A 219 -6.43 -36.57 -30.24
C CYS A 219 -6.29 -35.74 -28.96
N TYR A 220 -5.65 -34.58 -29.06
CA TYR A 220 -5.58 -33.58 -27.99
C TYR A 220 -6.03 -32.21 -28.49
N ILE A 221 -6.51 -31.39 -27.56
CA ILE A 221 -6.90 -30.00 -27.82
C ILE A 221 -5.71 -29.11 -27.47
N GLU A 222 -5.11 -28.49 -28.46
CA GLU A 222 -4.15 -27.40 -28.29
C GLU A 222 -4.91 -26.07 -28.18
N VAL A 223 -4.55 -25.26 -27.17
CA VAL A 223 -5.06 -23.90 -27.02
C VAL A 223 -3.95 -22.94 -27.42
N VAL A 224 -4.13 -22.25 -28.54
CA VAL A 224 -3.14 -21.27 -29.03
C VAL A 224 -3.57 -19.87 -28.62
N THR A 225 -2.73 -19.23 -27.82
CA THR A 225 -2.96 -17.87 -27.32
C THR A 225 -1.85 -16.95 -27.80
N ARG A 226 -2.22 -15.76 -28.29
CA ARG A 226 -1.27 -14.70 -28.66
C ARG A 226 -1.43 -13.55 -27.68
N TYR A 227 -0.31 -13.05 -27.17
CA TYR A 227 -0.30 -11.94 -26.22
C TYR A 227 0.88 -11.03 -26.46
N ARG A 228 0.78 -9.79 -25.97
CA ARG A 228 1.88 -8.84 -26.00
C ARG A 228 2.88 -9.17 -24.91
N VAL A 229 4.18 -9.11 -25.23
CA VAL A 229 5.22 -9.10 -24.21
C VAL A 229 5.40 -7.65 -23.73
N PRO A 230 5.09 -7.34 -22.47
CA PRO A 230 5.28 -6.00 -21.91
C PRO A 230 6.78 -5.72 -21.73
N ASP A 231 7.12 -4.44 -21.67
CA ASP A 231 8.48 -4.06 -21.33
C ASP A 231 8.75 -4.15 -19.81
N GLN A 232 10.03 -4.10 -19.43
CA GLN A 232 10.44 -4.21 -18.03
C GLN A 232 9.97 -3.03 -17.16
N ASN A 233 9.74 -1.86 -17.76
CA ASN A 233 9.25 -0.70 -17.02
C ASN A 233 7.78 -0.87 -16.66
N GLU A 234 6.96 -1.44 -17.55
CA GLU A 234 5.55 -1.76 -17.28
C GLU A 234 5.41 -2.74 -16.10
N LEU A 235 6.20 -3.82 -16.12
CA LEU A 235 6.24 -4.78 -15.01
C LEU A 235 6.69 -4.11 -13.70
N LYS A 236 7.71 -3.25 -13.76
CA LYS A 236 8.20 -2.52 -12.60
C LYS A 236 7.15 -1.55 -12.03
N MET A 237 6.45 -0.80 -12.88
CA MET A 237 5.37 0.09 -12.46
C MET A 237 4.25 -0.69 -11.77
N ALA A 238 3.82 -1.82 -12.35
CA ALA A 238 2.78 -2.66 -11.76
C ALA A 238 3.19 -3.18 -10.37
N ARG A 239 4.44 -3.64 -10.22
CA ARG A 239 4.97 -4.09 -8.92
C ARG A 239 4.97 -2.98 -7.87
N ILE A 240 5.47 -1.79 -8.22
CA ILE A 240 5.46 -0.62 -7.32
C ILE A 240 4.04 -0.31 -6.87
N LEU A 241 3.11 -0.15 -7.82
CA LEU A 241 1.72 0.20 -7.50
C LEU A 241 1.02 -0.87 -6.66
N ARG A 242 1.23 -2.16 -6.97
CA ARG A 242 0.73 -3.27 -6.16
C ARG A 242 1.23 -3.18 -4.72
N ASP A 243 2.54 -2.99 -4.53
CA ASP A 243 3.14 -2.94 -3.21
C ASP A 243 2.64 -1.72 -2.42
N LEU A 244 2.48 -0.57 -3.07
CA LEU A 244 1.85 0.61 -2.47
C LEU A 244 0.39 0.37 -2.08
N CYS A 245 -0.41 -0.26 -2.95
CA CYS A 245 -1.80 -0.60 -2.63
C CYS A 245 -1.88 -1.48 -1.37
N TYR A 246 -1.03 -2.50 -1.25
CA TYR A 246 -1.00 -3.34 -0.05
C TYR A 246 -0.56 -2.59 1.21
N LYS A 247 0.43 -1.71 1.11
CA LYS A 247 0.83 -0.86 2.25
C LYS A 247 -0.34 0.02 2.71
N VAL A 248 -1.04 0.68 1.78
CA VAL A 248 -2.17 1.56 2.11
C VAL A 248 -3.34 0.76 2.67
N ARG A 249 -3.69 -0.38 2.08
CA ARG A 249 -4.71 -1.30 2.63
C ARG A 249 -4.37 -1.80 4.03
N SER A 250 -3.08 -1.99 4.34
CA SER A 250 -2.64 -2.35 5.69
C SER A 250 -2.90 -1.23 6.70
N VAL A 251 -2.64 0.04 6.32
CA VAL A 251 -2.93 1.21 7.15
C VAL A 251 -4.44 1.43 7.29
N ASP A 252 -5.20 1.29 6.20
CA ASP A 252 -6.66 1.38 6.23
C ASP A 252 -7.27 0.28 7.12
N GLY A 253 -6.79 -0.96 7.01
CA GLY A 253 -7.17 -2.06 7.89
C GLY A 253 -6.86 -1.77 9.36
N LEU A 254 -5.74 -1.12 9.66
CA LEU A 254 -5.42 -0.64 11.01
C LEU A 254 -6.45 0.40 11.48
N ILE A 255 -6.74 1.43 10.68
CA ILE A 255 -7.72 2.47 11.04
C ILE A 255 -9.11 1.86 11.24
N SER A 256 -9.55 0.99 10.33
CA SER A 256 -10.84 0.30 10.43
C SER A 256 -10.94 -0.54 11.70
N THR A 257 -9.87 -1.24 12.06
CA THR A 257 -9.79 -2.00 13.33
C THR A 257 -9.94 -1.07 14.54
N LEU A 258 -9.24 0.08 14.55
CA LEU A 258 -9.33 1.07 15.64
C LEU A 258 -10.71 1.74 15.73
N LYS A 259 -11.44 1.84 14.62
CA LYS A 259 -12.79 2.42 14.56
C LYS A 259 -13.88 1.48 15.04
N HIS A 260 -13.81 0.21 14.64
CA HIS A 260 -14.92 -0.72 14.80
C HIS A 260 -14.76 -1.69 15.97
N GLU A 261 -13.54 -1.93 16.43
CA GLU A 261 -13.26 -2.92 17.48
C GLU A 261 -12.93 -2.27 18.84
N VAL A 262 -12.94 -3.08 19.90
CA VAL A 262 -12.46 -2.66 21.22
C VAL A 262 -10.97 -2.91 21.29
N VAL A 263 -10.21 -1.83 21.09
CA VAL A 263 -8.74 -1.87 21.08
C VAL A 263 -8.19 -1.10 22.28
N ARG A 264 -7.23 -1.69 22.99
CA ARG A 264 -6.46 -1.03 24.06
C ARG A 264 -5.04 -0.74 23.59
N TRP A 265 -4.46 0.35 24.09
CA TRP A 265 -3.05 0.66 23.87
C TRP A 265 -2.16 -0.21 24.77
N ASP A 266 -1.12 -0.81 24.22
CA ASP A 266 -0.11 -1.59 24.96
C ASP A 266 1.29 -1.01 24.74
N PRO A 267 1.82 -0.29 25.76
CA PRO A 267 3.17 0.24 25.75
C PRO A 267 4.22 -0.76 26.30
N SER A 268 3.90 -2.05 26.47
CA SER A 268 4.82 -2.98 27.11
C SER A 268 6.07 -3.24 26.26
N ASP A 269 7.24 -3.17 26.91
CA ASP A 269 8.53 -3.44 26.27
C ASP A 269 8.58 -4.83 25.61
N HIS A 270 7.90 -5.81 26.20
CA HIS A 270 7.84 -7.16 25.65
C HIS A 270 7.18 -7.19 24.26
N SER A 271 6.01 -6.58 24.10
CA SER A 271 5.32 -6.49 22.81
C SER A 271 6.13 -5.72 21.77
N ILE A 272 6.86 -4.68 22.21
CA ILE A 272 7.75 -3.87 21.38
C ILE A 272 8.95 -4.70 20.88
N GLU A 273 9.61 -5.47 21.75
CA GLU A 273 10.76 -6.30 21.36
C GLU A 273 10.35 -7.42 20.40
N GLU A 274 9.18 -8.05 20.59
CA GLU A 274 8.65 -9.00 19.62
C GLU A 274 8.40 -8.34 18.26
N LEU A 275 7.86 -7.11 18.25
CA LEU A 275 7.63 -6.37 17.02
C LEU A 275 8.97 -6.04 16.32
N LYS A 276 10.01 -5.63 17.05
CA LYS A 276 11.36 -5.43 16.51
C LYS A 276 11.92 -6.70 15.88
N GLY A 277 11.74 -7.85 16.54
CA GLY A 277 12.13 -9.16 16.02
C GLY A 277 11.45 -9.51 14.69
N LEU A 278 10.17 -9.17 14.52
CA LEU A 278 9.42 -9.39 13.28
C LEU A 278 9.86 -8.47 12.13
N ILE A 279 10.33 -7.26 12.45
CA ILE A 279 10.81 -6.28 11.45
C ILE A 279 12.26 -6.62 11.02
N GLY A 280 12.92 -7.58 11.69
CA GLY A 280 14.30 -7.96 11.41
C GLY A 280 15.32 -6.94 11.93
N LEU A 281 14.94 -6.13 12.93
CA LEU A 281 15.88 -5.25 13.62
C LEU A 281 16.78 -6.08 14.54
N PRO A 282 18.11 -5.88 14.54
CA PRO A 282 18.99 -6.57 15.48
C PRO A 282 18.61 -6.22 16.93
N PRO A 283 18.69 -7.17 17.87
CA PRO A 283 18.40 -6.90 19.28
C PRO A 283 19.31 -5.76 19.79
N PRO A 284 18.82 -4.92 20.72
CA PRO A 284 19.65 -3.87 21.29
C PRO A 284 20.92 -4.47 21.88
N ALA A 285 22.07 -3.90 21.53
CA ALA A 285 23.34 -4.30 22.10
C ALA A 285 23.26 -4.14 23.62
N THR A 286 23.27 -5.25 24.34
CA THR A 286 23.50 -5.29 25.78
C THR A 286 24.90 -4.72 26.02
N ASN A 287 24.98 -3.45 26.43
CA ASN A 287 26.23 -2.89 26.91
C ASN A 287 26.56 -3.55 28.27
N PRO A 288 27.81 -3.99 28.48
CA PRO A 288 28.27 -4.60 29.74
C PRO A 288 28.32 -3.61 30.90
#